data_AF-A0A2H1IRE3-F1
#
_entry.id   AF-A0A2H1IRE3-F1
#
_cell.length_a   1.000
_cell.length_b   1.000
_cell.length_c   1.000
_cell.angle_alpha   90.00
_cell.angle_beta   90.00
_cell.angle_gamma   90.00
#
_symmetry.space_group_name_H-M   'P 1'
#
loop_
_entity.id
_entity.type
_entity.pdbx_description
1 polymer ?
#
loop_
_entity_poly.entity_id
_entity_poly.type
_entity_poly.pdbx_seq_one_letter_code
_entity_poly.pdbx_strand_id
1 'polypeptide(L)'
;MTLKNVTTKTMTAAMIAGAAVLGSGSIASAAEPAAPPAASTGTETSASAADSGTASASPEAEKKFSSIGDFLKNYKGQSLANSQGGYEGECVSLISRALEEVHGVDHGAWGNAVDYRSGGSGGDKMKANGFTWHTDQKFENGDILVWGDGAHTTAYGHIGIYYEGQVWQQNFNGDRSLHTYDGLIDGYLGYWRA
;
A
#
# COMPACT_ATOMS: atom_id res chain seq x y z
N MET A 1 -40.69 11.67 0.93
CA MET A 1 -39.26 11.97 0.85
C MET A 1 -38.88 12.73 2.10
N THR A 2 -38.15 12.10 3.01
CA THR A 2 -37.79 12.69 4.31
C THR A 2 -36.27 12.72 4.36
N LEU A 3 -35.68 13.90 4.10
CA LEU A 3 -34.25 14.12 4.31
C LEU A 3 -33.96 14.08 5.80
N LYS A 4 -33.10 13.16 6.22
CA LYS A 4 -32.51 13.17 7.56
C LYS A 4 -31.22 13.97 7.49
N ASN A 5 -31.18 15.07 8.24
CA ASN A 5 -30.00 15.93 8.39
C ASN A 5 -28.82 15.14 8.94
N VAL A 6 -27.67 15.24 8.26
CA VAL A 6 -26.39 14.75 8.77
C VAL A 6 -25.78 15.86 9.62
N THR A 7 -25.73 15.63 10.93
CA THR A 7 -25.09 16.51 11.90
C THR A 7 -23.57 16.32 11.83
N THR A 8 -22.86 17.26 11.23
CA THR A 8 -21.40 17.33 11.27
C THR A 8 -20.97 17.72 12.69
N LYS A 9 -20.36 16.79 13.43
CA LYS A 9 -19.67 17.13 14.69
C LYS A 9 -18.34 17.79 14.35
N THR A 10 -18.22 19.08 14.65
CA THR A 10 -16.96 19.82 14.64
C THR A 10 -16.03 19.25 15.71
N MET A 11 -14.86 18.73 15.31
CA MET A 11 -13.81 18.34 16.25
C MET A 11 -12.99 19.57 16.65
N THR A 12 -12.97 19.87 17.95
CA THR A 12 -12.11 20.89 18.55
C THR A 12 -10.70 20.34 18.68
N ALA A 13 -9.72 20.95 18.00
CA ALA A 13 -8.31 20.64 18.16
C ALA A 13 -7.80 21.16 19.51
N ALA A 14 -7.40 20.25 20.40
CA ALA A 14 -6.62 20.59 21.59
C ALA A 14 -5.13 20.58 21.21
N MET A 15 -4.49 21.75 21.24
CA MET A 15 -3.04 21.85 21.15
C MET A 15 -2.43 21.50 22.51
N ILE A 16 -1.51 20.52 22.53
CA ILE A 16 -0.61 20.29 23.65
C ILE A 16 0.82 20.53 23.16
N ALA A 17 1.48 21.48 23.79
CA ALA A 17 2.89 21.81 23.61
C ALA A 17 3.73 21.19 24.73
N GLY A 18 4.97 20.82 24.39
CA GLY A 18 6.06 20.49 25.33
C GLY A 18 6.48 19.02 25.25
N ALA A 19 7.75 18.64 25.35
CA ALA A 19 9.01 19.37 25.43
C ALA A 19 10.13 18.38 25.01
N ALA A 20 11.20 18.89 24.41
CA ALA A 20 12.38 18.09 24.06
C ALA A 20 13.17 17.68 25.32
N VAL A 21 13.58 16.42 25.39
CA VAL A 21 14.68 15.95 26.26
C VAL A 21 15.69 15.20 25.40
N LEU A 22 16.90 15.76 25.37
CA LEU A 22 18.12 15.17 24.84
C LEU A 22 18.63 14.09 25.80
N GLY A 23 19.12 12.97 25.27
CA GLY A 23 19.82 11.95 26.03
C GLY A 23 20.73 11.12 25.12
N SER A 24 22.01 11.50 25.10
CA SER A 24 23.10 10.78 24.44
C SER A 24 23.47 9.50 25.20
N GLY A 25 23.81 8.43 24.47
CA GLY A 25 24.41 7.22 25.04
C GLY A 25 24.84 6.23 23.95
N SER A 26 26.14 5.95 23.88
CA SER A 26 26.83 5.28 22.77
C SER A 26 27.00 3.76 22.91
N ILE A 27 27.38 3.15 21.77
CA ILE A 27 28.16 1.93 21.48
C ILE A 27 27.56 0.51 21.59
N ALA A 28 27.36 -0.04 20.38
CA ALA A 28 27.91 -1.30 19.81
C ALA A 28 27.65 -2.67 20.49
N SER A 29 27.07 -3.58 19.70
CA SER A 29 27.60 -4.94 19.57
C SER A 29 27.32 -5.50 18.17
N ALA A 30 28.36 -6.04 17.56
CA ALA A 30 28.40 -6.57 16.21
C ALA A 30 27.84 -8.00 16.14
N ALA A 31 27.20 -8.33 15.03
CA ALA A 31 27.00 -9.70 14.59
C ALA A 31 27.39 -9.79 13.11
N GLU A 32 28.50 -10.50 12.86
CA GLU A 32 29.00 -10.90 11.54
C GLU A 32 27.97 -11.74 10.78
N PRO A 33 27.83 -11.53 9.46
CA PRO A 33 27.43 -12.59 8.54
C PRO A 33 28.64 -13.18 7.80
N ALA A 34 28.62 -14.51 7.70
CA ALA A 34 29.62 -15.37 7.11
C ALA A 34 29.90 -15.10 5.62
N ALA A 35 31.14 -15.39 5.23
CA ALA A 35 31.71 -15.24 3.89
C ALA A 35 31.06 -16.12 2.81
N PRO A 36 31.06 -15.70 1.53
CA PRO A 36 30.80 -16.56 0.37
C PRO A 36 32.09 -17.24 -0.13
N PRO A 37 32.04 -18.47 -0.68
CA PRO A 37 33.19 -19.06 -1.37
C PRO A 37 33.28 -18.59 -2.83
N ALA A 38 34.52 -18.40 -3.30
CA ALA A 38 34.87 -18.02 -4.68
C ALA A 38 35.24 -19.23 -5.55
N ALA A 39 34.88 -19.18 -6.84
CA ALA A 39 35.51 -19.87 -7.98
C ALA A 39 34.83 -19.35 -9.27
N SER A 40 35.38 -19.30 -10.47
CA SER A 40 36.73 -19.30 -11.06
C SER A 40 36.51 -18.78 -12.49
N THR A 41 37.46 -18.03 -13.02
CA THR A 41 37.50 -17.50 -14.39
C THR A 41 37.54 -18.58 -15.48
N GLY A 42 36.86 -18.34 -16.60
CA GLY A 42 36.99 -19.07 -17.87
C GLY A 42 36.44 -18.24 -19.04
N THR A 43 37.18 -18.19 -20.14
CA THR A 43 37.20 -17.17 -21.19
C THR A 43 36.59 -17.66 -22.51
N GLU A 44 35.91 -16.76 -23.22
CA GLU A 44 35.75 -16.61 -24.70
C GLU A 44 34.80 -17.45 -25.59
N THR A 45 33.88 -16.70 -26.23
CA THR A 45 33.68 -16.52 -27.70
C THR A 45 32.60 -17.31 -28.49
N SER A 46 31.61 -16.52 -28.93
CA SER A 46 30.82 -16.49 -30.19
C SER A 46 30.06 -17.73 -30.70
N ALA A 47 28.74 -17.60 -30.88
CA ALA A 47 28.13 -17.13 -32.14
C ALA A 47 26.58 -17.24 -32.15
N SER A 48 25.97 -16.13 -32.54
CA SER A 48 24.67 -15.91 -33.22
C SER A 48 23.66 -17.07 -33.36
N ALA A 49 22.46 -16.85 -32.81
CA ALA A 49 21.21 -17.12 -33.52
C ALA A 49 20.15 -16.12 -33.03
N ALA A 50 19.61 -15.36 -33.97
CA ALA A 50 18.43 -14.55 -33.77
C ALA A 50 17.24 -15.43 -33.38
N ASP A 51 16.54 -15.06 -32.31
CA ASP A 51 15.10 -15.19 -32.30
C ASP A 51 14.54 -13.93 -31.66
N SER A 52 13.87 -13.15 -32.49
CA SER A 52 13.04 -12.02 -32.08
C SER A 52 11.84 -12.59 -31.35
N GLY A 53 12.07 -13.03 -30.11
CA GLY A 53 11.03 -13.32 -29.16
C GLY A 53 10.37 -12.00 -28.82
N THR A 54 9.27 -11.70 -29.51
CA THR A 54 8.23 -10.77 -29.08
C THR A 54 8.15 -10.85 -27.56
N ALA A 55 8.54 -9.78 -26.87
CA ALA A 55 8.27 -9.64 -25.45
C ALA A 55 6.77 -9.88 -25.30
N SER A 56 6.41 -11.06 -24.78
CA SER A 56 5.02 -11.39 -24.53
C SER A 56 4.58 -10.36 -23.50
N ALA A 57 3.80 -9.38 -23.95
CA ALA A 57 3.10 -8.52 -23.03
C ALA A 57 2.41 -9.45 -22.04
N SER A 58 2.72 -9.31 -20.75
CA SER A 58 1.93 -9.96 -19.71
C SER A 58 0.46 -9.66 -20.03
N PRO A 59 -0.43 -10.66 -20.01
CA PRO A 59 -1.84 -10.39 -20.24
C PRO A 59 -2.27 -9.28 -19.28
N GLU A 60 -2.91 -8.23 -19.80
CA GLU A 60 -3.53 -7.21 -18.97
C GLU A 60 -4.41 -7.92 -17.93
N ALA A 61 -4.26 -7.53 -16.67
CA ALA A 61 -4.89 -8.24 -15.58
C ALA A 61 -6.43 -8.14 -15.73
N GLU A 62 -7.12 -9.27 -15.77
CA GLU A 62 -8.56 -9.31 -16.03
C GLU A 62 -9.33 -8.75 -14.82
N LYS A 63 -10.12 -7.69 -15.04
CA LYS A 63 -11.03 -7.14 -14.01
C LYS A 63 -12.06 -8.20 -13.62
N LYS A 64 -12.12 -8.52 -12.33
CA LYS A 64 -13.08 -9.49 -11.75
C LYS A 64 -14.27 -8.82 -11.10
N PHE A 65 -14.16 -7.55 -10.74
CA PHE A 65 -15.22 -6.79 -10.07
C PHE A 65 -15.53 -5.50 -10.84
N SER A 66 -16.82 -5.17 -10.93
CA SER A 66 -17.28 -3.91 -11.53
C SER A 66 -17.16 -2.71 -10.59
N SER A 67 -16.95 -2.94 -9.28
CA SER A 67 -16.82 -1.88 -8.29
C SER A 67 -15.95 -2.29 -7.11
N ILE A 68 -15.38 -1.29 -6.42
CA ILE A 68 -14.62 -1.52 -5.18
C ILE A 68 -15.51 -2.09 -4.07
N GLY A 69 -16.80 -1.72 -4.05
CA GLY A 69 -17.76 -2.21 -3.07
C GLY A 69 -18.00 -3.72 -3.19
N ASP A 70 -18.09 -4.23 -4.42
CA ASP A 70 -18.26 -5.68 -4.67
C ASP A 70 -17.00 -6.45 -4.28
N PHE A 71 -15.84 -5.91 -4.62
CA PHE A 71 -14.54 -6.45 -4.21
C PHE A 71 -14.41 -6.56 -2.67
N LEU A 72 -14.68 -5.48 -1.95
CA LEU A 72 -14.57 -5.44 -0.48
C LEU A 72 -15.58 -6.39 0.19
N LYS A 73 -16.82 -6.45 -0.31
CA LYS A 73 -17.85 -7.37 0.21
C LYS A 73 -17.47 -8.83 -0.02
N ASN A 74 -16.93 -9.16 -1.19
CA ASN A 74 -16.51 -10.51 -1.52
C ASN A 74 -15.39 -11.00 -0.58
N TYR A 75 -14.42 -10.15 -0.30
CA TYR A 75 -13.23 -10.53 0.48
C TYR A 75 -13.30 -10.23 1.97
N LYS A 76 -14.40 -9.64 2.46
CA LYS A 76 -14.55 -9.30 3.87
C LYS A 76 -14.23 -10.50 4.78
N GLY A 77 -13.34 -10.29 5.75
CA GLY A 77 -12.90 -11.30 6.71
C GLY A 77 -11.89 -12.31 6.18
N GLN A 78 -11.41 -12.16 4.94
CA GLN A 78 -10.40 -13.04 4.35
C GLN A 78 -9.02 -12.36 4.40
N SER A 79 -7.95 -13.15 4.55
CA SER A 79 -6.58 -12.68 4.37
C SER A 79 -6.19 -12.78 2.90
N LEU A 80 -5.90 -11.63 2.29
CA LEU A 80 -5.55 -11.53 0.88
C LEU A 80 -4.04 -11.50 0.70
N ALA A 81 -3.54 -12.46 -0.07
CA ALA A 81 -2.26 -12.33 -0.76
C ALA A 81 -2.34 -11.30 -1.88
N ASN A 82 -1.19 -10.74 -2.23
CA ASN A 82 -1.04 -9.89 -3.41
C ASN A 82 -1.45 -10.68 -4.67
N SER A 83 -1.58 -10.01 -5.81
CA SER A 83 -1.98 -10.68 -7.06
C SER A 83 -1.07 -11.82 -7.50
N GLN A 84 0.19 -11.83 -7.06
CA GLN A 84 1.17 -12.86 -7.35
C GLN A 84 1.19 -14.00 -6.31
N GLY A 85 0.29 -13.98 -5.32
CA GLY A 85 0.15 -15.01 -4.29
C GLY A 85 1.10 -14.89 -3.09
N GLY A 86 1.86 -13.79 -2.97
CA GLY A 86 2.76 -13.51 -1.85
C GLY A 86 2.17 -12.55 -0.80
N TYR A 87 2.86 -12.41 0.33
CA TYR A 87 2.56 -11.41 1.38
C TYR A 87 1.11 -11.44 1.88
N GLU A 88 0.56 -12.65 2.10
CA GLU A 88 -0.83 -12.83 2.53
C GLU A 88 -1.16 -12.05 3.80
N GLY A 89 -2.18 -11.20 3.71
CA GLY A 89 -2.70 -10.43 4.83
C GLY A 89 -1.92 -9.14 5.10
N GLU A 90 -0.99 -8.73 4.23
CA GLU A 90 -0.35 -7.41 4.33
C GLU A 90 -1.26 -6.29 3.80
N CYS A 91 -1.10 -5.08 4.34
CA CYS A 91 -1.88 -3.90 3.91
C CYS A 91 -1.72 -3.60 2.41
N VAL A 92 -0.50 -3.73 1.88
CA VAL A 92 -0.22 -3.53 0.44
C VAL A 92 -0.78 -4.65 -0.44
N SER A 93 -1.02 -5.85 0.10
CA SER A 93 -1.62 -6.95 -0.66
C SER A 93 -3.07 -6.68 -1.00
N LEU A 94 -3.80 -5.98 -0.12
CA LEU A 94 -5.14 -5.49 -0.43
C LEU A 94 -5.13 -4.56 -1.65
N ILE A 95 -4.19 -3.61 -1.67
CA ILE A 95 -4.08 -2.62 -2.75
C ILE A 95 -3.68 -3.29 -4.06
N SER A 96 -2.74 -4.23 -4.00
CA SER A 96 -2.37 -5.06 -5.15
C SER A 96 -3.56 -5.77 -5.78
N ARG A 97 -4.41 -6.41 -4.95
CA ARG A 97 -5.61 -7.09 -5.42
C ARG A 97 -6.65 -6.14 -5.97
N ALA A 98 -6.90 -5.01 -5.32
CA ALA A 98 -7.86 -4.02 -5.81
C ALA A 98 -7.43 -3.42 -7.15
N LEU A 99 -6.14 -3.12 -7.32
CA LEU A 99 -5.61 -2.58 -8.57
C LEU A 99 -5.74 -3.57 -9.73
N GLU A 100 -5.45 -4.85 -9.52
CA GLU A 100 -5.71 -5.89 -10.52
C GLU A 100 -7.21 -6.05 -10.79
N GLU A 101 -7.98 -6.38 -9.77
CA GLU A 101 -9.30 -6.99 -9.97
C GLU A 101 -10.41 -5.97 -10.18
N VAL A 102 -10.17 -4.70 -9.85
CA VAL A 102 -11.12 -3.58 -10.07
C VAL A 102 -10.60 -2.64 -11.16
N HIS A 103 -9.30 -2.35 -11.17
CA HIS A 103 -8.72 -1.36 -12.08
C HIS A 103 -8.01 -1.97 -13.30
N GLY A 104 -7.80 -3.29 -13.34
CA GLY A 104 -7.14 -3.97 -14.46
C GLY A 104 -5.66 -3.64 -14.57
N VAL A 105 -5.05 -3.22 -13.45
CA VAL A 105 -3.65 -2.81 -13.37
C VAL A 105 -2.83 -4.00 -12.88
N ASP A 106 -1.88 -4.47 -13.69
CA ASP A 106 -0.91 -5.46 -13.24
C ASP A 106 -0.07 -4.88 -12.09
N HIS A 107 -0.01 -5.60 -10.99
CA HIS A 107 0.50 -5.07 -9.74
C HIS A 107 1.34 -6.09 -8.96
N GLY A 108 2.66 -6.10 -9.17
CA GLY A 108 3.60 -6.83 -8.33
C GLY A 108 3.88 -6.16 -6.97
N ALA A 109 5.06 -6.38 -6.40
CA ALA A 109 5.50 -5.66 -5.20
C ALA A 109 6.03 -4.26 -5.57
N TRP A 110 5.34 -3.19 -5.18
CA TRP A 110 5.73 -1.79 -5.46
C TRP A 110 6.39 -1.05 -4.29
N GLY A 111 6.64 -1.77 -3.19
CA GLY A 111 7.23 -1.24 -1.96
C GLY A 111 6.28 -1.38 -0.77
N ASN A 112 6.66 -0.73 0.33
CA ASN A 112 5.84 -0.64 1.54
C ASN A 112 4.76 0.42 1.36
N ALA A 113 3.84 0.52 2.33
CA ALA A 113 2.76 1.49 2.28
C ALA A 113 3.24 2.94 2.11
N VAL A 114 4.29 3.36 2.83
CA VAL A 114 4.85 4.71 2.73
C VAL A 114 5.37 5.04 1.32
N ASP A 115 5.77 4.04 0.54
CA ASP A 115 6.29 4.20 -0.82
C ASP A 115 5.19 4.57 -1.83
N TYR A 116 3.91 4.43 -1.45
CA TYR A 116 2.78 4.88 -2.26
C TYR A 116 2.55 6.39 -2.18
N ARG A 117 3.22 7.15 -1.31
CA ARG A 117 3.08 8.62 -1.33
C ARG A 117 3.52 9.21 -2.68
N SER A 118 3.03 10.39 -3.03
CA SER A 118 3.50 11.11 -4.23
C SER A 118 5.03 11.24 -4.24
N GLY A 119 5.66 10.81 -5.34
CA GLY A 119 7.12 10.78 -5.53
C GLY A 119 7.85 9.61 -4.86
N GLY A 120 7.12 8.65 -4.27
CA GLY A 120 7.65 7.35 -3.87
C GLY A 120 7.55 6.32 -5.01
N SER A 121 8.23 5.18 -4.89
CA SER A 121 8.27 4.16 -5.95
C SER A 121 6.89 3.59 -6.30
N GLY A 122 6.05 3.34 -5.30
CA GLY A 122 4.66 2.94 -5.50
C GLY A 122 3.81 4.09 -6.02
N GLY A 123 4.05 5.32 -5.53
CA GLY A 123 3.34 6.51 -5.98
C GLY A 123 3.58 6.84 -7.46
N ASP A 124 4.80 6.65 -7.95
CA ASP A 124 5.13 6.83 -9.37
C ASP A 124 4.39 5.81 -10.24
N LYS A 125 4.20 4.57 -9.75
CA LYS A 125 3.39 3.55 -10.43
C LYS A 125 1.90 3.88 -10.40
N MET A 126 1.37 4.37 -9.28
CA MET A 126 -0.02 4.84 -9.18
C MET A 126 -0.30 5.94 -10.21
N LYS A 127 0.57 6.96 -10.25
CA LYS A 127 0.48 8.07 -11.20
C LYS A 127 0.57 7.58 -12.66
N ALA A 128 1.46 6.64 -12.95
CA ALA A 128 1.59 6.07 -14.30
C ALA A 128 0.34 5.30 -14.75
N ASN A 129 -0.45 4.77 -13.82
CA ASN A 129 -1.71 4.08 -14.07
C ASN A 129 -2.94 5.02 -14.00
N GLY A 130 -2.73 6.33 -14.05
CA GLY A 130 -3.81 7.32 -14.16
C GLY A 130 -4.39 7.81 -12.84
N PHE A 131 -3.88 7.34 -11.70
CA PHE A 131 -4.34 7.81 -10.40
C PHE A 131 -3.81 9.21 -10.08
N THR A 132 -4.66 10.03 -9.45
CA THR A 132 -4.32 11.38 -9.01
C THR A 132 -4.09 11.40 -7.49
N TRP A 133 -3.03 12.08 -7.06
CA TRP A 133 -2.70 12.25 -5.64
C TRP A 133 -3.38 13.50 -5.06
N HIS A 134 -3.88 13.35 -3.84
CA HIS A 134 -4.53 14.39 -3.07
C HIS A 134 -4.03 14.38 -1.62
N THR A 135 -4.07 15.53 -0.95
CA THR A 135 -3.67 15.69 0.46
C THR A 135 -4.77 16.28 1.34
N ASP A 136 -5.91 16.63 0.76
CA ASP A 136 -7.08 17.01 1.54
C ASP A 136 -7.77 15.76 2.12
N GLN A 137 -8.88 15.95 2.84
CA GLN A 137 -9.65 14.87 3.46
C GLN A 137 -11.06 14.73 2.87
N LYS A 138 -11.22 15.01 1.57
CA LYS A 138 -12.50 14.90 0.85
C LYS A 138 -12.64 13.53 0.21
N PHE A 139 -12.65 12.51 1.05
CA PHE A 139 -12.63 11.13 0.62
C PHE A 139 -13.90 10.71 -0.12
N GLU A 140 -13.70 9.88 -1.13
CA GLU A 140 -14.73 9.25 -1.94
C GLU A 140 -14.51 7.73 -1.94
N ASN A 141 -15.59 6.99 -2.21
CA ASN A 141 -15.54 5.54 -2.26
C ASN A 141 -14.52 5.06 -3.29
N GLY A 142 -13.54 4.29 -2.83
CA GLY A 142 -12.46 3.75 -3.65
C GLY A 142 -11.14 4.50 -3.53
N ASP A 143 -11.09 5.62 -2.81
CA ASP A 143 -9.82 6.30 -2.54
C ASP A 143 -8.86 5.37 -1.77
N ILE A 144 -7.60 5.35 -2.19
CA ILE A 144 -6.54 4.58 -1.54
C ILE A 144 -5.76 5.54 -0.63
N LEU A 145 -5.95 5.41 0.67
CA LEU A 145 -5.39 6.29 1.69
C LEU A 145 -4.03 5.75 2.16
N VAL A 146 -3.07 6.66 2.31
CA VAL A 146 -1.69 6.33 2.68
C VAL A 146 -1.29 7.04 3.97
N TRP A 147 -0.68 6.28 4.87
CA TRP A 147 -0.11 6.75 6.13
C TRP A 147 1.39 6.41 6.20
N GLY A 148 2.16 7.33 6.76
CA GLY A 148 3.58 7.17 7.08
C GLY A 148 3.77 6.74 8.53
N ASP A 149 4.88 7.17 9.12
CA ASP A 149 5.21 6.90 10.52
C ASP A 149 4.29 7.68 11.48
N GLY A 150 3.82 7.02 12.54
CA GLY A 150 2.74 7.49 13.40
C GLY A 150 2.48 6.56 14.59
N ALA A 151 1.60 6.95 15.51
CA ALA A 151 1.40 6.25 16.79
C ALA A 151 0.94 4.79 16.66
N HIS A 152 0.33 4.42 15.52
CA HIS A 152 -0.21 3.09 15.23
C HIS A 152 0.31 2.51 13.91
N THR A 153 1.35 3.13 13.37
CA THR A 153 2.03 2.69 12.16
C THR A 153 3.53 2.57 12.47
N THR A 154 4.32 2.19 11.48
CA THR A 154 5.79 2.13 11.61
C THR A 154 6.42 2.96 10.50
N ALA A 155 7.75 2.98 10.42
CA ALA A 155 8.47 3.55 9.29
C ALA A 155 8.04 2.95 7.92
N TYR A 156 7.43 1.76 7.89
CA TYR A 156 6.87 1.16 6.66
C TYR A 156 5.51 1.76 6.24
N GLY A 157 4.86 2.50 7.13
CA GLY A 157 3.55 3.11 6.91
C GLY A 157 2.38 2.15 7.03
N HIS A 158 1.20 2.61 6.61
CA HIS A 158 -0.01 1.82 6.44
C HIS A 158 -0.80 2.32 5.23
N ILE A 159 -1.63 1.46 4.63
CA ILE A 159 -2.41 1.79 3.43
C ILE A 159 -3.74 1.05 3.48
N GLY A 160 -4.79 1.69 2.96
CA GLY A 160 -6.15 1.14 2.99
C GLY A 160 -7.05 1.84 2.00
N ILE A 161 -8.30 1.39 1.92
CA ILE A 161 -9.29 1.85 0.95
C ILE A 161 -10.45 2.51 1.70
N TYR A 162 -10.77 3.76 1.38
CA TYR A 162 -11.93 4.43 1.93
C TYR A 162 -13.19 3.97 1.20
N TYR A 163 -14.19 3.49 1.95
CA TYR A 163 -15.47 3.07 1.40
C TYR A 163 -16.57 3.18 2.45
N GLU A 164 -17.66 3.87 2.08
CA GLU A 164 -18.86 4.08 2.92
C GLU A 164 -18.55 4.67 4.32
N GLY A 165 -17.60 5.61 4.38
CA GLY A 165 -17.24 6.28 5.64
C GLY A 165 -16.22 5.51 6.50
N GLN A 166 -15.69 4.40 6.01
CA GLN A 166 -14.78 3.53 6.74
C GLN A 166 -13.50 3.28 5.96
N VAL A 167 -12.41 2.99 6.68
CA VAL A 167 -11.16 2.52 6.08
C VAL A 167 -11.15 1.00 6.11
N TRP A 168 -11.12 0.40 4.93
CA TRP A 168 -10.92 -1.03 4.72
C TRP A 168 -9.43 -1.31 4.57
N GLN A 169 -8.90 -2.25 5.35
CA GLN A 169 -7.47 -2.53 5.39
C GLN A 169 -7.17 -3.98 5.80
N GLN A 170 -5.89 -4.34 5.73
CA GLN A 170 -5.34 -5.53 6.36
C GLN A 170 -4.12 -5.16 7.20
N ASN A 171 -3.82 -5.99 8.18
CA ASN A 171 -2.65 -5.90 9.06
C ASN A 171 -2.58 -4.64 9.93
N PHE A 172 -3.71 -3.99 10.22
CA PHE A 172 -3.75 -3.01 11.28
C PHE A 172 -3.90 -3.72 12.64
N ASN A 173 -3.09 -3.32 13.64
CA ASN A 173 -3.04 -3.95 14.96
C ASN A 173 -2.86 -5.49 14.95
N GLY A 174 -2.24 -6.04 13.90
CA GLY A 174 -1.95 -7.47 13.75
C GLY A 174 -3.11 -8.33 13.23
N ASP A 175 -4.28 -7.77 12.95
CA ASP A 175 -5.36 -8.49 12.26
C ASP A 175 -5.06 -8.51 10.75
N ARG A 176 -4.69 -9.69 10.24
CA ARG A 176 -4.27 -9.90 8.86
C ARG A 176 -5.43 -10.08 7.88
N SER A 177 -6.67 -10.10 8.35
CA SER A 177 -7.85 -10.22 7.50
C SER A 177 -8.31 -8.87 6.95
N LEU A 178 -9.10 -8.87 5.87
CA LEU A 178 -9.76 -7.67 5.38
C LEU A 178 -10.89 -7.24 6.32
N HIS A 179 -10.70 -6.11 6.99
CA HIS A 179 -11.67 -5.56 7.93
C HIS A 179 -11.68 -4.03 7.89
N THR A 180 -12.65 -3.46 8.58
CA THR A 180 -12.85 -2.02 8.69
C THR A 180 -12.26 -1.51 10.00
N TYR A 181 -11.67 -0.33 9.98
CA TYR A 181 -11.28 0.42 11.16
C TYR A 181 -12.05 1.75 11.22
N ASP A 182 -12.58 2.08 12.40
CA ASP A 182 -13.41 3.27 12.67
C ASP A 182 -12.69 4.36 13.48
N GLY A 183 -11.43 4.11 13.87
CA GLY A 183 -10.61 5.08 14.60
C GLY A 183 -9.76 5.97 13.71
N LEU A 184 -8.98 6.85 14.34
CA LEU A 184 -7.98 7.68 13.67
C LEU A 184 -6.68 6.87 13.50
N ILE A 185 -6.08 6.99 12.32
CA ILE A 185 -4.72 6.50 12.05
C ILE A 185 -3.85 7.74 11.88
N ASP A 186 -2.89 7.92 12.77
CA ASP A 186 -1.91 9.01 12.70
C ASP A 186 -0.93 8.82 11.54
N GLY A 187 -0.25 9.91 11.16
CA GLY A 187 0.74 9.87 10.08
C GLY A 187 0.13 9.94 8.69
N TYR A 188 -1.09 10.46 8.53
CA TYR A 188 -1.75 10.60 7.24
C TYR A 188 -0.90 11.42 6.25
N LEU A 189 -0.66 10.87 5.06
CA LEU A 189 0.15 11.52 4.02
C LEU A 189 -0.70 12.05 2.86
N GLY A 190 -1.77 11.34 2.51
CA GLY A 190 -2.62 11.67 1.37
C GLY A 190 -3.38 10.46 0.85
N TYR A 191 -4.01 10.61 -0.32
CA TYR A 191 -4.74 9.54 -0.97
C TYR A 191 -4.61 9.56 -2.50
N TRP A 192 -4.79 8.40 -3.11
CA TRP A 192 -4.93 8.24 -4.56
C TRP A 192 -6.39 8.06 -4.95
N ARG A 193 -6.76 8.67 -6.07
CA ARG A 193 -8.06 8.51 -6.72
C ARG A 193 -7.87 8.10 -8.17
N ALA A 194 -8.64 7.10 -8.62
CA ALA A 194 -8.67 6.65 -10.01
C ALA A 194 -9.37 7.65 -10.94
#